data_AF-A0A930WI74-F1
#
_entry.id   AF-A0A930WI74-F1
#
_cell.length_a   1.000
_cell.length_b   1.000
_cell.length_c   1.000
_cell.angle_alpha   90.00
_cell.angle_beta   90.00
_cell.angle_gamma   90.00
#
_symmetry.space_group_name_H-M   'P 1'
#
loop_
_entity.id
_entity.type
_entity.pdbx_description
1 polymer ?
#
loop_
_entity_poly.entity_id
_entity_poly.type
_entity_poly.pdbx_seq_one_letter_code
_entity_poly.pdbx_strand_id
1 'polypeptide(L)'
;MKMSTTIQQRIEELKEQLNRWSHEYYVEDKPTATDAQYDKAYHELVALEVEHPEFVTPDSPTQRVGGEVLDQFQKVTHTNPMLSLSNAFSKEDLEEFDARLRKLTNRAIEYVCELKIDGLSIALTYQNGQLVLGATRGDGTTGEDVTGNVRTIKSVPLSLKEPWNIEVRGECYMPKKAFVALNQSREEEGLEVFANPRNAAAGSLRQLDPKIAAKRNLSVFLYSSPSVEELNVSTQEELLEKMAEIGFVTNPERLKCQTIDEVW
;
A
#
# COMPACT_ATOMS: atom_id res chain seq x y z
N MET A 1 30.04 16.85 -27.09
CA MET A 1 28.89 16.21 -27.78
C MET A 1 27.85 15.92 -26.74
N LYS A 2 26.71 16.64 -26.74
CA LYS A 2 25.54 16.23 -25.94
C LYS A 2 24.97 15.00 -26.66
N MET A 3 24.99 13.84 -26.01
CA MET A 3 24.27 12.67 -26.55
C MET A 3 22.80 13.06 -26.66
N SER A 4 22.22 12.89 -27.85
CA SER A 4 20.78 12.98 -28.04
C SER A 4 20.17 11.79 -27.30
N THR A 5 19.50 12.04 -26.18
CA THR A 5 18.71 11.04 -25.46
C THR A 5 17.69 10.43 -26.44
N THR A 6 17.62 9.10 -26.54
CA THR A 6 16.58 8.47 -27.36
C THR A 6 15.21 8.69 -26.73
N ILE A 7 14.13 8.57 -27.51
CA ILE A 7 12.76 8.73 -27.00
C ILE A 7 12.49 7.74 -25.86
N GLN A 8 12.92 6.48 -26.03
CA GLN A 8 12.81 5.46 -24.98
C GLN A 8 13.56 5.84 -23.70
N GLN A 9 14.78 6.38 -23.80
CA GLN A 9 15.53 6.86 -22.63
C GLN A 9 14.81 8.01 -21.95
N ARG A 10 14.22 8.94 -22.70
CA ARG A 10 13.46 10.06 -22.15
C ARG A 10 12.22 9.60 -21.39
N ILE A 11 11.49 8.62 -21.94
CA ILE A 11 10.33 8.01 -21.26
C ILE A 11 10.77 7.38 -19.94
N GLU A 12 11.87 6.63 -19.92
CA GLU A 12 12.36 5.99 -18.69
C GLU A 12 12.83 7.01 -17.65
N GLU A 13 13.53 8.07 -18.06
CA GLU A 13 13.90 9.19 -17.18
C GLU A 13 12.67 9.85 -16.55
N LEU A 14 11.61 10.08 -17.33
CA LEU A 14 10.37 10.68 -16.84
C LEU A 14 9.65 9.75 -15.87
N LYS A 15 9.58 8.43 -16.18
CA LYS A 15 9.01 7.43 -15.27
C LYS A 15 9.75 7.42 -13.93
N GLU A 16 11.08 7.33 -13.95
CA GLU A 16 11.90 7.32 -12.73
C GLU A 16 11.69 8.62 -11.92
N GLN A 17 11.71 9.78 -12.59
CA GLN A 17 11.53 11.08 -11.96
C GLN A 17 10.14 11.22 -11.32
N LEU A 18 9.08 10.88 -12.04
CA LEU A 18 7.69 10.97 -11.55
C LEU A 18 7.43 9.97 -10.42
N ASN A 19 7.98 8.76 -10.51
CA ASN A 19 7.88 7.77 -9.44
C ASN A 19 8.59 8.25 -8.17
N ARG A 20 9.81 8.84 -8.29
CA ARG A 20 10.52 9.42 -7.15
C ARG A 20 9.73 10.56 -6.51
N TRP A 21 9.25 11.52 -7.29
CA TRP A 21 8.45 12.63 -6.75
C TRP A 21 7.12 12.16 -6.13
N SER A 22 6.49 11.14 -6.72
CA SER A 22 5.31 10.52 -6.13
C SER A 22 5.64 9.85 -4.80
N HIS A 23 6.77 9.15 -4.70
CA HIS A 23 7.22 8.54 -3.45
C HIS A 23 7.44 9.60 -2.36
N GLU A 24 8.23 10.64 -2.67
CA GLU A 24 8.48 11.75 -1.76
C GLU A 24 7.19 12.42 -1.27
N TYR A 25 6.20 12.59 -2.16
CA TYR A 25 4.92 13.22 -1.82
C TYR A 25 3.98 12.29 -1.03
N TYR A 26 3.77 11.05 -1.49
CA TYR A 26 2.74 10.15 -0.95
C TYR A 26 3.23 9.16 0.11
N VAL A 27 4.55 8.96 0.23
CA VAL A 27 5.16 8.00 1.17
C VAL A 27 5.96 8.74 2.24
N GLU A 28 6.84 9.66 1.84
CA GLU A 28 7.74 10.34 2.77
C GLU A 28 7.17 11.63 3.37
N ASP A 29 6.09 12.16 2.80
CA ASP A 29 5.51 13.48 3.14
C ASP A 29 6.56 14.62 3.08
N LYS A 30 7.50 14.54 2.11
CA LYS A 30 8.64 15.45 1.91
C LYS A 30 8.86 15.76 0.42
N PRO A 31 7.89 16.39 -0.27
CA PRO A 31 8.00 16.63 -1.70
C PRO A 31 9.17 17.54 -2.06
N THR A 32 10.01 17.14 -3.02
CA THR A 32 11.11 17.98 -3.54
C THR A 32 10.74 18.76 -4.80
N ALA A 33 9.63 18.40 -5.45
CA ALA A 33 9.09 19.09 -6.61
C ALA A 33 7.78 19.82 -6.28
N THR A 34 7.56 20.93 -6.97
CA THR A 34 6.27 21.62 -6.99
C THR A 34 5.27 20.88 -7.88
N ASP A 35 3.98 21.00 -7.59
CA ASP A 35 2.90 20.43 -8.41
C ASP A 35 3.05 20.80 -9.90
N ALA A 36 3.40 22.05 -10.21
CA ALA A 36 3.62 22.51 -11.57
C ALA A 36 4.79 21.81 -12.28
N GLN A 37 5.86 21.44 -11.56
CA GLN A 37 6.97 20.66 -12.13
C GLN A 37 6.56 19.21 -12.38
N TYR A 38 5.83 18.61 -11.44
CA TYR A 38 5.29 17.27 -11.58
C TYR A 38 4.34 17.18 -12.78
N ASP A 39 3.35 18.07 -12.84
CA ASP A 39 2.34 18.10 -13.90
C ASP A 39 2.97 18.29 -15.29
N LYS A 40 3.98 19.15 -15.39
CA LYS A 40 4.72 19.35 -16.65
C LYS A 40 5.40 18.06 -17.11
N ALA A 41 6.11 17.36 -16.22
CA ALA A 41 6.78 16.10 -16.54
C ALA A 41 5.77 14.99 -16.85
N TYR A 42 4.65 14.95 -16.13
CA TYR A 42 3.57 14.00 -16.35
C TYR A 42 2.92 14.20 -17.73
N HIS A 43 2.62 15.45 -18.10
CA HIS A 43 2.08 15.77 -19.43
C HIS A 43 3.05 15.43 -20.56
N GLU A 44 4.36 15.63 -20.34
CA GLU A 44 5.39 15.21 -21.29
C GLU A 44 5.39 13.68 -21.46
N LEU A 45 5.34 12.91 -20.37
CA LEU A 45 5.27 11.45 -20.42
C LEU A 45 4.01 10.97 -21.16
N VAL A 46 2.85 11.56 -20.85
CA VAL A 46 1.59 11.23 -21.53
C VAL A 46 1.69 11.48 -23.04
N ALA A 47 2.25 12.62 -23.46
CA ALA A 47 2.40 12.93 -24.87
C ALA A 47 3.31 11.91 -25.58
N LEU A 48 4.44 11.57 -24.96
CA LEU A 48 5.39 10.58 -25.51
C LEU A 48 4.78 9.18 -25.60
N GLU A 49 4.01 8.74 -24.60
CA GLU A 49 3.34 7.44 -24.62
C GLU A 49 2.19 7.36 -25.63
N VAL A 50 1.54 8.48 -25.93
CA VAL A 50 0.54 8.57 -27.01
C VAL A 50 1.21 8.47 -28.39
N GLU A 51 2.34 9.14 -28.57
CA GLU A 51 3.11 9.10 -29.83
C GLU A 51 3.83 7.75 -30.03
N HIS A 52 4.21 7.09 -28.93
CA HIS A 52 4.94 5.82 -28.92
C HIS A 52 4.28 4.76 -28.02
N PRO A 53 3.13 4.19 -28.43
CA PRO A 53 2.41 3.19 -27.65
C PRO A 53 3.23 1.94 -27.32
N GLU A 54 4.24 1.61 -28.14
CA GLU A 54 5.15 0.49 -27.94
C GLU A 54 6.00 0.58 -26.66
N PHE A 55 6.13 1.78 -26.07
CA PHE A 55 6.89 2.00 -24.83
C PHE A 55 6.01 2.10 -23.59
N VAL A 56 4.67 2.02 -23.73
CA VAL A 56 3.77 2.01 -22.58
C VAL A 56 3.97 0.73 -21.78
N THR A 57 4.18 0.88 -20.48
CA THR A 57 4.48 -0.22 -19.56
C THR A 57 3.47 -0.23 -18.40
N PRO A 58 3.08 -1.40 -17.86
CA PRO A 58 2.06 -1.49 -16.81
C PRO A 58 2.40 -0.78 -15.49
N ASP A 59 3.67 -0.42 -15.29
CA ASP A 59 4.18 0.30 -14.12
C ASP A 59 4.37 1.81 -14.37
N SER A 60 4.04 2.30 -15.56
CA SER A 60 4.11 3.73 -15.85
C SER A 60 3.13 4.53 -14.96
N PRO A 61 3.54 5.70 -14.43
CA PRO A 61 2.68 6.59 -13.66
C PRO A 61 1.35 6.94 -14.35
N THR A 62 1.34 6.95 -15.69
CA THR A 62 0.14 7.25 -16.49
C THR A 62 -0.94 6.18 -16.39
N GLN A 63 -0.57 4.95 -16.00
CA GLN A 63 -1.49 3.82 -15.86
C GLN A 63 -2.26 3.86 -14.53
N ARG A 64 -1.94 4.80 -13.62
CA ARG A 64 -2.62 4.93 -12.31
C ARG A 64 -4.06 5.44 -12.39
N VAL A 65 -4.53 5.88 -13.55
CA VAL A 65 -5.91 6.38 -13.76
C VAL A 65 -6.98 5.29 -13.64
N GLY A 66 -6.58 4.01 -13.61
CA GLY A 66 -7.48 2.87 -13.56
C GLY A 66 -7.76 2.30 -14.97
N GLY A 67 -7.89 0.98 -15.04
CA GLY A 67 -8.07 0.23 -16.29
C GLY A 67 -9.53 0.06 -16.71
N GLU A 68 -9.81 -1.11 -17.29
CA GLU A 68 -11.15 -1.51 -17.72
C GLU A 68 -12.09 -1.75 -16.52
N VAL A 69 -13.39 -1.59 -16.77
CA VAL A 69 -14.43 -1.93 -15.80
C VAL A 69 -14.56 -3.45 -15.74
N LEU A 70 -14.50 -4.01 -14.54
CA LEU A 70 -14.63 -5.44 -14.30
C LEU A 70 -16.12 -5.83 -14.18
N ASP A 71 -16.49 -7.01 -14.67
CA ASP A 71 -17.81 -7.57 -14.40
C ASP A 71 -17.94 -8.05 -12.95
N GLN A 72 -16.86 -8.65 -12.42
CA GLN A 72 -16.75 -9.15 -11.06
C GLN A 72 -15.29 -9.31 -10.64
N PHE A 73 -15.03 -9.35 -9.34
CA PHE A 73 -13.72 -9.71 -8.81
C PHE A 73 -13.49 -11.22 -8.88
N GLN A 74 -12.27 -11.60 -9.27
CA GLN A 74 -11.82 -12.99 -9.22
C GLN A 74 -11.42 -13.37 -7.80
N LYS A 75 -11.58 -14.64 -7.44
CA LYS A 75 -11.12 -15.14 -6.14
C LYS A 75 -9.62 -15.43 -6.20
N VAL A 76 -8.93 -15.11 -5.11
CA VAL A 76 -7.49 -15.34 -4.94
C VAL A 76 -7.30 -16.18 -3.69
N THR A 77 -6.61 -17.31 -3.81
CA THR A 77 -6.20 -18.09 -2.64
C THR A 77 -4.84 -17.59 -2.16
N HIS A 78 -4.77 -17.20 -0.88
CA HIS A 78 -3.53 -16.79 -0.24
C HIS A 78 -2.66 -18.01 0.03
N THR A 79 -1.42 -18.01 -0.46
CA THR A 79 -0.45 -19.10 -0.23
C THR A 79 -0.18 -19.29 1.27
N ASN A 80 -0.04 -18.17 1.98
CA ASN A 80 0.05 -18.13 3.44
C ASN A 80 -1.25 -17.50 3.99
N PRO A 81 -1.95 -18.09 4.97
CA PRO A 81 -3.17 -17.48 5.50
C PRO A 81 -2.94 -16.08 6.09
N MET A 82 -3.92 -15.19 5.91
CA MET A 82 -4.01 -13.87 6.53
C MET A 82 -4.82 -13.96 7.83
N LEU A 83 -4.14 -14.33 8.90
CA LEU A 83 -4.74 -14.56 10.23
C LEU A 83 -5.29 -13.27 10.86
N SER A 84 -6.27 -13.43 11.74
CA SER A 84 -6.73 -12.36 12.63
C SER A 84 -5.91 -12.32 13.92
N LEU A 85 -5.92 -11.18 14.60
CA LEU A 85 -5.33 -11.02 15.92
C LEU A 85 -6.38 -11.25 17.01
N SER A 86 -5.94 -11.81 18.14
CA SER A 86 -6.71 -11.77 19.39
C SER A 86 -6.74 -10.35 19.94
N ASN A 87 -7.78 -10.01 20.70
CA ASN A 87 -7.92 -8.69 21.32
C ASN A 87 -7.55 -8.72 22.81
N ALA A 88 -7.07 -7.58 23.31
CA ALA A 88 -6.90 -7.27 24.72
C ALA A 88 -7.59 -5.92 24.98
N PHE A 89 -8.33 -5.80 26.08
CA PHE A 89 -9.12 -4.61 26.41
C PHE A 89 -8.75 -3.99 27.76
N SER A 90 -7.89 -4.65 28.52
CA SER A 90 -7.44 -4.26 29.85
C SER A 90 -5.94 -4.48 30.00
N LYS A 91 -5.34 -3.90 31.06
CA LYS A 91 -3.93 -4.15 31.38
C LYS A 91 -3.73 -5.61 31.73
N GLU A 92 -4.67 -6.19 32.45
CA GLU A 92 -4.67 -7.59 32.87
C GLU A 92 -4.66 -8.54 31.66
N ASP A 93 -5.40 -8.22 30.59
CA ASP A 93 -5.36 -9.02 29.35
C ASP A 93 -3.96 -9.07 28.70
N LEU A 94 -3.23 -7.93 28.74
CA LEU A 94 -1.85 -7.85 28.23
C LEU A 94 -0.86 -8.59 29.12
N GLU A 95 -1.01 -8.48 30.44
CA GLU A 95 -0.21 -9.24 31.41
C GLU A 95 -0.41 -10.75 31.24
N GLU A 96 -1.66 -11.19 31.03
CA GLU A 96 -1.96 -12.60 30.72
C GLU A 96 -1.35 -13.05 29.39
N PHE A 97 -1.36 -12.19 28.37
CA PHE A 97 -0.71 -12.46 27.10
C PHE A 97 0.81 -12.65 27.26
N ASP A 98 1.50 -11.72 27.93
CA ASP A 98 2.93 -11.81 28.24
C ASP A 98 3.24 -13.07 29.06
N ALA A 99 2.43 -13.37 30.09
CA ALA A 99 2.60 -14.56 30.92
C ALA A 99 2.43 -15.87 30.11
N ARG A 100 1.54 -15.91 29.12
CA ARG A 100 1.43 -17.05 28.19
C ARG A 100 2.68 -17.19 27.33
N LEU A 101 3.19 -16.08 26.77
CA LEU A 101 4.39 -16.11 25.93
C LEU A 101 5.64 -16.56 26.70
N ARG A 102 5.86 -16.06 27.92
CA ARG A 102 6.98 -16.46 28.78
C ARG A 102 6.98 -17.94 29.16
N LYS A 103 5.82 -18.61 29.13
CA LYS A 103 5.74 -20.07 29.32
C LYS A 103 6.16 -20.86 28.08
N LEU A 104 6.16 -20.23 26.90
CA LEU A 104 6.49 -20.88 25.61
C LEU A 104 7.97 -20.75 25.25
N THR A 105 8.70 -19.81 25.87
CA THR A 105 10.11 -19.58 25.55
C THR A 105 10.90 -19.11 26.78
N ASN A 106 12.16 -19.51 26.85
CA ASN A 106 13.12 -19.03 27.85
C ASN A 106 13.92 -17.80 27.36
N ARG A 107 13.64 -17.31 26.15
CA ARG A 107 14.30 -16.13 25.60
C ARG A 107 13.68 -14.86 26.17
N ALA A 108 14.46 -13.78 26.23
CA ALA A 108 13.91 -12.45 26.44
C ALA A 108 12.92 -12.14 25.29
N ILE A 109 11.80 -11.51 25.64
CA ILE A 109 10.74 -11.16 24.71
C ILE A 109 10.73 -9.64 24.61
N GLU A 110 10.89 -9.15 23.40
CA GLU A 110 10.69 -7.75 23.04
C GLU A 110 9.37 -7.61 22.27
N TYR A 111 8.73 -6.45 22.39
CA TYR A 111 7.47 -6.15 21.73
C TYR A 111 7.66 -5.00 20.74
N VAL A 112 7.11 -5.15 19.54
CA VAL A 112 6.96 -4.04 18.59
C VAL A 112 5.50 -3.61 18.63
N CYS A 113 5.26 -2.39 19.11
CA CYS A 113 3.94 -1.79 19.19
C CYS A 113 3.68 -0.99 17.91
N GLU A 114 2.56 -1.28 17.25
CA GLU A 114 2.13 -0.60 16.04
C GLU A 114 0.69 -0.12 16.19
N LEU A 115 0.35 1.00 15.57
CA LEU A 115 -1.03 1.46 15.53
C LEU A 115 -1.87 0.53 14.66
N LYS A 116 -2.92 -0.04 15.25
CA LYS A 116 -3.88 -0.85 14.51
C LYS A 116 -4.78 0.05 13.64
N ILE A 117 -4.46 0.14 12.36
CA ILE A 117 -5.22 0.93 11.39
C ILE A 117 -6.59 0.29 11.14
N ASP A 118 -7.64 1.12 11.12
CA ASP A 118 -9.01 0.68 10.86
C ASP A 118 -9.38 0.88 9.38
N GLY A 119 -9.10 -0.12 8.55
CA GLY A 119 -9.35 -0.10 7.12
C GLY A 119 -9.75 -1.47 6.57
N LEU A 120 -9.20 -1.80 5.41
CA LEU A 120 -9.34 -3.09 4.76
C LEU A 120 -7.97 -3.73 4.55
N SER A 121 -7.75 -4.89 5.15
CA SER A 121 -6.49 -5.61 5.01
C SER A 121 -6.28 -6.11 3.57
N ILE A 122 -5.07 -5.90 3.07
CA ILE A 122 -4.63 -6.23 1.71
C ILE A 122 -3.30 -6.99 1.71
N ALA A 123 -3.08 -7.77 0.66
CA ALA A 123 -1.82 -8.39 0.31
C ALA A 123 -1.38 -7.92 -1.08
N LEU A 124 -0.12 -7.55 -1.23
CA LEU A 124 0.49 -7.08 -2.47
C LEU A 124 1.63 -8.01 -2.84
N THR A 125 1.54 -8.66 -3.99
CA THR A 125 2.58 -9.56 -4.50
C THR A 125 3.37 -8.86 -5.59
N TYR A 126 4.69 -8.85 -5.41
CA TYR A 126 5.65 -8.35 -6.37
C TYR A 126 6.44 -9.52 -6.96
N GLN A 127 6.65 -9.50 -8.27
CA GLN A 127 7.52 -10.43 -8.98
C GLN A 127 8.51 -9.66 -9.84
N ASN A 128 9.80 -9.95 -9.71
CA ASN A 128 10.89 -9.19 -10.32
C ASN A 128 10.73 -7.66 -10.11
N GLY A 129 10.30 -7.27 -8.91
CA GLY A 129 10.06 -5.88 -8.51
C GLY A 129 8.75 -5.28 -9.05
N GLN A 130 7.98 -5.98 -9.87
CA GLN A 130 6.74 -5.47 -10.45
C GLN A 130 5.53 -5.91 -9.64
N LEU A 131 4.59 -5.00 -9.35
CA LEU A 131 3.32 -5.35 -8.71
C LEU A 131 2.52 -6.23 -9.69
N VAL A 132 2.28 -7.48 -9.33
CA VAL A 132 1.52 -8.44 -10.16
C VAL A 132 0.15 -8.77 -9.61
N LEU A 133 -0.05 -8.63 -8.29
CA LEU A 133 -1.31 -8.96 -7.63
C LEU A 133 -1.55 -8.06 -6.42
N GLY A 134 -2.75 -7.51 -6.31
CA GLY A 134 -3.29 -6.93 -5.09
C GLY A 134 -4.54 -7.68 -4.69
N ALA A 135 -4.59 -8.25 -3.48
CA ALA A 135 -5.69 -9.07 -3.02
C ALA A 135 -6.24 -8.58 -1.68
N THR A 136 -7.55 -8.70 -1.48
CA THR A 136 -8.18 -8.48 -0.17
C THR A 136 -7.95 -9.67 0.76
N ARG A 137 -8.10 -9.47 2.07
CA ARG A 137 -8.03 -10.58 3.04
C ARG A 137 -9.13 -11.64 2.84
N GLY A 138 -10.36 -11.21 2.56
CA GLY A 138 -11.54 -12.07 2.54
C GLY A 138 -11.73 -12.82 3.87
N ASP A 139 -11.83 -14.15 3.82
CA ASP A 139 -11.96 -15.02 5.00
C ASP A 139 -10.61 -15.34 5.71
N GLY A 140 -9.50 -14.86 5.14
CA GLY A 140 -8.15 -15.15 5.60
C GLY A 140 -7.41 -16.17 4.73
N THR A 141 -8.12 -17.02 3.98
CA THR A 141 -7.54 -17.98 3.04
C THR A 141 -7.87 -17.63 1.60
N THR A 142 -9.07 -17.09 1.34
CA THR A 142 -9.51 -16.67 0.02
C THR A 142 -9.98 -15.22 0.06
N GLY A 143 -9.35 -14.40 -0.77
CA GLY A 143 -9.66 -13.00 -1.02
C GLY A 143 -10.23 -12.74 -2.40
N GLU A 144 -10.29 -11.45 -2.74
CA GLU A 144 -10.68 -10.94 -4.06
C GLU A 144 -9.47 -10.27 -4.72
N ASP A 145 -9.26 -10.51 -6.02
CA ASP A 145 -8.30 -9.78 -6.84
C ASP A 145 -8.78 -8.34 -7.04
N VAL A 146 -8.10 -7.40 -6.41
CA VAL A 146 -8.35 -5.96 -6.50
C VAL A 146 -7.15 -5.23 -7.13
N THR A 147 -6.34 -5.93 -7.94
CA THR A 147 -5.10 -5.40 -8.52
C THR A 147 -5.33 -4.10 -9.28
N GLY A 148 -6.37 -4.05 -10.12
CA GLY A 148 -6.72 -2.84 -10.87
C GLY A 148 -6.98 -1.63 -9.97
N ASN A 149 -7.63 -1.83 -8.83
CA ASN A 149 -7.95 -0.76 -7.88
C ASN A 149 -6.73 -0.37 -7.06
N VAL A 150 -5.94 -1.34 -6.61
CA VAL A 150 -4.70 -1.12 -5.87
C VAL A 150 -3.71 -0.28 -6.68
N ARG A 151 -3.59 -0.50 -7.99
CA ARG A 151 -2.70 0.29 -8.87
C ARG A 151 -3.01 1.80 -8.84
N THR A 152 -4.26 2.17 -8.54
CA THR A 152 -4.69 3.56 -8.45
C THR A 152 -4.26 4.25 -7.15
N ILE A 153 -3.87 3.47 -6.13
CA ILE A 153 -3.41 3.98 -4.84
C ILE A 153 -1.99 4.54 -5.00
N LYS A 154 -1.86 5.86 -4.87
CA LYS A 154 -0.60 6.57 -5.16
C LYS A 154 0.55 6.19 -4.25
N SER A 155 0.25 5.80 -3.01
CA SER A 155 1.23 5.33 -2.04
C SER A 155 1.67 3.87 -2.25
N VAL A 156 1.06 3.14 -3.21
CA VAL A 156 1.52 1.80 -3.59
C VAL A 156 2.51 1.92 -4.75
N PRO A 157 3.76 1.46 -4.61
CA PRO A 157 4.71 1.43 -5.72
C PRO A 157 4.26 0.39 -6.76
N LEU A 158 4.21 0.76 -8.04
CA LEU A 158 3.91 -0.18 -9.13
C LEU A 158 5.12 -1.04 -9.49
N SER A 159 6.31 -0.46 -9.33
CA SER A 159 7.59 -1.12 -9.47
C SER A 159 8.51 -0.74 -8.31
N LEU A 160 9.32 -1.71 -7.88
CA LEU A 160 10.36 -1.58 -6.88
C LEU A 160 11.71 -1.40 -7.58
N LYS A 161 12.63 -0.71 -6.91
CA LYS A 161 13.96 -0.44 -7.47
C LYS A 161 14.77 -1.71 -7.75
N GLU A 162 14.62 -2.73 -6.89
CA GLU A 162 15.30 -4.02 -7.02
C GLU A 162 14.28 -5.11 -7.40
N PRO A 163 14.72 -6.20 -8.07
CA PRO A 163 13.83 -7.22 -8.63
C PRO A 163 13.31 -8.21 -7.58
N TRP A 164 12.67 -7.70 -6.52
CA TRP A 164 12.12 -8.50 -5.44
C TRP A 164 11.01 -9.46 -5.91
N ASN A 165 11.00 -10.66 -5.33
CA ASN A 165 9.91 -11.62 -5.42
C ASN A 165 9.34 -11.81 -4.02
N ILE A 166 8.39 -10.97 -3.63
CA ILE A 166 7.90 -10.88 -2.25
C ILE A 166 6.39 -10.63 -2.21
N GLU A 167 5.76 -11.06 -1.13
CA GLU A 167 4.42 -10.60 -0.75
C GLU A 167 4.54 -9.68 0.47
N VAL A 168 3.85 -8.54 0.44
CA VAL A 168 3.76 -7.63 1.59
C VAL A 168 2.29 -7.36 1.92
N ARG A 169 1.99 -7.21 3.20
CA ARG A 169 0.63 -7.10 3.72
C ARG A 169 0.49 -5.85 4.56
N GLY A 170 -0.70 -5.28 4.49
CA GLY A 170 -0.98 -4.01 5.11
C GLY A 170 -2.47 -3.73 5.22
N GLU A 171 -2.78 -2.50 5.60
CA GLU A 171 -4.13 -1.98 5.65
C GLU A 171 -4.29 -0.89 4.58
N CYS A 172 -5.30 -1.04 3.72
CA CYS A 172 -5.80 0.04 2.88
C CYS A 172 -6.82 0.85 3.67
N TYR A 173 -6.63 2.15 3.75
CA TYR A 173 -7.49 3.03 4.54
C TYR A 173 -7.83 4.32 3.78
N MET A 174 -8.85 5.01 4.26
CA MET A 174 -9.23 6.33 3.76
C MET A 174 -8.82 7.39 4.79
N PRO A 175 -7.92 8.32 4.46
CA PRO A 175 -7.59 9.44 5.34
C PRO A 175 -8.84 10.21 5.76
N LYS A 176 -8.90 10.69 7.02
CA LYS A 176 -10.08 11.40 7.56
C LYS A 176 -10.54 12.57 6.68
N LYS A 177 -9.60 13.34 6.12
CA LYS A 177 -9.90 14.45 5.21
C LYS A 177 -10.57 13.97 3.91
N ALA A 178 -10.07 12.88 3.33
CA ALA A 178 -10.65 12.28 2.13
C ALA A 178 -12.05 11.72 2.40
N PHE A 179 -12.25 11.11 3.57
CA PHE A 179 -13.56 10.62 4.00
C PHE A 179 -14.60 11.74 4.12
N VAL A 180 -14.26 12.85 4.77
CA VAL A 180 -15.16 14.01 4.89
C VAL A 180 -15.53 14.58 3.51
N ALA A 181 -14.53 14.78 2.64
CA ALA A 181 -14.76 15.28 1.29
C ALA A 181 -15.62 14.33 0.45
N LEU A 182 -15.40 13.02 0.58
CA LEU A 182 -16.21 12.01 -0.10
C LEU A 182 -17.67 12.03 0.36
N ASN A 183 -17.92 12.10 1.67
CA ASN A 183 -19.29 12.15 2.17
C ASN A 183 -20.00 13.44 1.74
N GLN A 184 -19.29 14.58 1.75
CA GLN A 184 -19.85 15.83 1.24
C GLN A 184 -20.28 15.71 -0.23
N SER A 185 -19.40 15.20 -1.10
CA SER A 185 -19.74 14.98 -2.52
C SER A 185 -20.92 14.02 -2.69
N ARG A 186 -21.03 12.98 -1.85
CA ARG A 186 -22.16 12.05 -1.89
C ARG A 186 -23.47 12.70 -1.46
N GLU A 187 -23.47 13.55 -0.43
CA GLU A 187 -24.66 14.30 -0.02
C GLU A 187 -25.11 15.27 -1.12
N GLU A 188 -24.18 15.97 -1.76
CA GLU A 188 -24.44 16.88 -2.89
C GLU A 188 -25.05 16.12 -4.10
N GLU A 189 -24.66 14.87 -4.31
CA GLU A 189 -25.22 13.97 -5.34
C GLU A 189 -26.51 13.24 -4.90
N GLY A 190 -26.98 13.45 -3.67
CA GLY A 190 -28.16 12.76 -3.12
C GLY A 190 -27.95 11.26 -2.85
N LEU A 191 -26.70 10.82 -2.69
CA LEU A 191 -26.31 9.45 -2.38
C LEU A 191 -26.17 9.25 -0.86
N GLU A 192 -26.36 8.01 -0.40
CA GLU A 192 -26.16 7.65 1.00
C GLU A 192 -24.68 7.81 1.41
N VAL A 193 -24.43 8.49 2.53
CA VAL A 193 -23.08 8.68 3.08
C VAL A 193 -22.52 7.40 3.69
N PHE A 194 -21.19 7.29 3.73
CA PHE A 194 -20.55 6.22 4.47
C PHE A 194 -20.56 6.50 5.96
N ALA A 195 -20.92 5.49 6.76
CA ALA A 195 -20.98 5.60 8.22
C ALA A 195 -19.62 5.85 8.88
N ASN A 196 -18.53 5.32 8.30
CA ASN A 196 -17.17 5.47 8.83
C ASN A 196 -16.10 5.31 7.72
N PRO A 197 -14.84 5.74 7.98
CA PRO A 197 -13.74 5.63 7.01
C PRO A 197 -13.43 4.19 6.58
N ARG A 198 -13.59 3.20 7.47
CA ARG A 198 -13.36 1.78 7.16
C ARG A 198 -14.29 1.30 6.05
N ASN A 199 -15.59 1.56 6.18
CA ASN A 199 -16.60 1.21 5.18
C ASN A 199 -16.37 1.97 3.87
N ALA A 200 -15.98 3.25 3.96
CA ALA A 200 -15.65 4.04 2.78
C ALA A 200 -14.43 3.47 2.04
N ALA A 201 -13.37 3.08 2.76
CA ALA A 201 -12.19 2.45 2.19
C ALA A 201 -12.53 1.10 1.53
N ALA A 202 -13.23 0.23 2.25
CA ALA A 202 -13.61 -1.09 1.75
C ALA A 202 -14.52 -1.00 0.51
N GLY A 203 -15.53 -0.13 0.53
CA GLY A 203 -16.41 0.10 -0.61
C GLY A 203 -15.69 0.76 -1.79
N SER A 204 -14.68 1.58 -1.53
CA SER A 204 -13.86 2.22 -2.57
C SER A 204 -12.90 1.24 -3.23
N LEU A 205 -12.25 0.37 -2.47
CA LEU A 205 -11.32 -0.62 -3.00
C LEU A 205 -12.04 -1.74 -3.77
N ARG A 206 -13.35 -1.93 -3.53
CA ARG A 206 -14.18 -2.93 -4.19
C ARG A 206 -15.11 -2.31 -5.25
N GLN A 207 -14.69 -1.22 -5.88
CA GLN A 207 -15.37 -0.67 -7.06
C GLN A 207 -15.01 -1.49 -8.29
N LEU A 208 -16.00 -1.93 -9.05
CA LEU A 208 -15.77 -2.65 -10.31
C LEU A 208 -15.13 -1.78 -11.40
N ASP A 209 -15.35 -0.47 -11.34
CA ASP A 209 -14.64 0.52 -12.14
C ASP A 209 -13.46 1.11 -11.34
N PRO A 210 -12.21 0.78 -11.69
CA PRO A 210 -11.03 1.33 -11.02
C PRO A 210 -10.92 2.86 -11.11
N LYS A 211 -11.53 3.50 -12.10
CA LYS A 211 -11.54 4.97 -12.23
C LYS A 211 -12.34 5.62 -11.11
N ILE A 212 -13.32 4.90 -10.54
CA ILE A 212 -14.02 5.36 -9.34
C ILE A 212 -13.07 5.26 -8.15
N ALA A 213 -12.38 4.13 -7.98
CA ALA A 213 -11.42 3.92 -6.89
C ALA A 213 -10.28 4.97 -6.90
N ALA A 214 -9.77 5.33 -8.08
CA ALA A 214 -8.72 6.34 -8.25
C ALA A 214 -9.10 7.71 -7.67
N LYS A 215 -10.39 8.06 -7.66
CA LYS A 215 -10.90 9.33 -7.10
C LYS A 215 -11.09 9.31 -5.59
N ARG A 216 -10.96 8.16 -4.94
CA ARG A 216 -11.27 7.98 -3.50
C ARG A 216 -10.11 8.30 -2.58
N ASN A 217 -8.95 8.62 -3.13
CA ASN A 217 -7.75 9.05 -2.40
C ASN A 217 -7.41 8.10 -1.23
N LEU A 218 -7.44 6.80 -1.53
CA LEU A 218 -7.03 5.75 -0.59
C LEU A 218 -5.52 5.85 -0.34
N SER A 219 -5.10 5.33 0.80
CA SER A 219 -3.70 5.17 1.18
C SER A 219 -3.50 3.81 1.84
N VAL A 220 -2.24 3.44 2.06
CA VAL A 220 -1.87 2.16 2.67
C VAL A 220 -0.82 2.35 3.75
N PHE A 221 -0.85 1.48 4.76
CA PHE A 221 0.29 1.21 5.63
C PHE A 221 0.61 -0.28 5.58
N LEU A 222 1.86 -0.62 5.29
CA LEU A 222 2.38 -1.97 5.15
C LEU A 222 3.10 -2.34 6.45
N TYR A 223 2.84 -3.54 6.96
CA TYR A 223 3.31 -3.93 8.30
C TYR A 223 3.70 -5.39 8.45
N SER A 224 3.41 -6.28 7.50
CA SER A 224 3.79 -7.70 7.63
C SER A 224 4.08 -8.35 6.30
N SER A 225 4.85 -9.44 6.32
CA SER A 225 5.24 -10.17 5.11
C SER A 225 5.37 -11.65 5.45
N PRO A 226 4.83 -12.58 4.65
CA PRO A 226 5.22 -13.98 4.74
C PRO A 226 6.60 -14.25 4.12
N SER A 227 7.14 -13.33 3.32
CA SER A 227 8.43 -13.46 2.62
C SER A 227 9.62 -12.99 3.47
N VAL A 228 9.67 -13.42 4.74
CA VAL A 228 10.73 -12.99 5.68
C VAL A 228 12.11 -13.51 5.31
N GLU A 229 12.17 -14.70 4.69
CA GLU A 229 13.42 -15.31 4.22
C GLU A 229 14.00 -14.53 3.04
N GLU A 230 13.17 -14.18 2.06
CA GLU A 230 13.59 -13.38 0.90
C GLU A 230 14.03 -11.98 1.32
N LEU A 231 13.36 -11.39 2.32
CA LEU A 231 13.72 -10.08 2.86
C LEU A 231 14.96 -10.12 3.77
N ASN A 232 15.41 -11.31 4.17
CA ASN A 232 16.52 -11.55 5.10
C ASN A 232 16.35 -10.76 6.42
N VAL A 233 15.17 -10.86 7.02
CA VAL A 233 14.83 -10.22 8.30
C VAL A 233 14.42 -11.26 9.34
N SER A 234 14.72 -10.98 10.59
CA SER A 234 14.52 -11.90 11.72
C SER A 234 13.61 -11.35 12.81
N THR A 235 13.36 -10.04 12.81
CA THR A 235 12.47 -9.36 13.75
C THR A 235 11.42 -8.51 13.01
N GLN A 236 10.33 -8.20 13.72
CA GLN A 236 9.27 -7.32 13.18
C GLN A 236 9.80 -5.89 12.95
N GLU A 237 10.71 -5.41 13.80
CA GLU A 237 11.36 -4.10 13.64
C GLU A 237 12.20 -4.06 12.35
N GLU A 238 13.06 -5.05 12.15
CA GLU A 238 13.86 -5.21 10.92
C GLU A 238 12.96 -5.30 9.68
N LEU A 239 11.82 -5.98 9.76
CA LEU A 239 10.86 -6.06 8.66
C LEU A 239 10.29 -4.68 8.29
N LEU A 240 9.86 -3.90 9.27
CA LEU A 240 9.28 -2.57 9.05
C LEU A 240 10.32 -1.58 8.50
N GLU A 241 11.56 -1.67 8.98
CA GLU A 241 12.68 -0.92 8.43
C GLU A 241 12.98 -1.32 6.99
N LYS A 242 13.07 -2.63 6.72
CA LYS A 242 13.31 -3.16 5.38
C LYS A 242 12.22 -2.77 4.38
N MET A 243 10.96 -2.80 4.80
CA MET A 243 9.84 -2.35 3.99
C MET A 243 9.97 -0.86 3.62
N ALA A 244 10.34 -0.02 4.58
CA ALA A 244 10.57 1.41 4.33
C ALA A 244 11.75 1.63 3.37
N GLU A 245 12.87 0.91 3.55
CA GLU A 245 14.03 0.96 2.64
C GLU A 245 13.69 0.58 1.20
N ILE A 246 12.80 -0.40 1.01
CA ILE A 246 12.35 -0.87 -0.31
C ILE A 246 11.43 0.17 -0.99
N GLY A 247 10.83 1.09 -0.22
CA GLY A 247 9.93 2.13 -0.71
C GLY A 247 8.45 1.89 -0.42
N PHE A 248 8.13 1.04 0.56
CA PHE A 248 6.76 0.88 1.06
C PHE A 248 6.46 1.89 2.17
N VAL A 249 5.18 2.29 2.27
CA VAL A 249 4.72 3.16 3.34
C VAL A 249 4.52 2.34 4.62
N THR A 250 5.36 2.56 5.62
CA THR A 250 5.19 1.98 6.95
C THR A 250 4.77 3.06 7.94
N ASN A 251 4.07 2.68 9.02
CA ASN A 251 3.61 3.65 10.00
C ASN A 251 4.80 4.13 10.87
N PRO A 252 5.04 5.44 11.01
CA PRO A 252 6.18 5.96 11.76
C PRO A 252 6.00 5.90 13.29
N GLU A 253 4.78 5.72 13.79
CA GLU A 253 4.43 5.75 15.23
C GLU A 253 4.73 4.42 15.95
N ARG A 254 5.57 3.56 15.36
CA ARG A 254 5.93 2.27 15.94
C ARG A 254 6.92 2.45 17.09
N LEU A 255 6.81 1.61 18.11
CA LEU A 255 7.68 1.62 19.28
C LEU A 255 8.20 0.23 19.59
N LYS A 256 9.48 0.14 19.93
CA LYS A 256 10.08 -1.08 20.49
C LYS A 256 10.07 -0.99 22.01
N CYS A 257 9.43 -1.98 22.63
CA CYS A 257 9.27 -2.09 24.07
C CYS A 257 9.99 -3.34 24.57
N GLN A 258 10.78 -3.20 25.64
CA GLN A 258 11.54 -4.30 26.26
C GLN A 258 10.69 -5.10 27.25
N THR A 259 9.58 -4.51 27.71
CA THR A 259 8.72 -5.07 28.75
C THR A 259 7.25 -4.87 28.42
N ILE A 260 6.36 -5.68 29.00
CA ILE A 260 4.91 -5.51 28.83
C ILE A 260 4.40 -4.23 29.51
N ASP A 261 5.08 -3.73 30.53
CA ASP A 261 4.75 -2.45 31.17
C ASP A 261 5.04 -1.25 30.26
N GLU A 262 6.06 -1.34 29.39
CA GLU A 262 6.32 -0.31 28.37
C GLU A 262 5.30 -0.32 27.21
N VAL A 263 4.53 -1.40 27.06
CA VAL A 263 3.48 -1.52 26.03
C VAL A 263 2.19 -0.79 26.46
N TRP A 264 1.96 -0.64 27.77
CA TRP A 264 0.75 -0.05 28.35
C TRP A 264 0.86 1.47 28.51
#